data_AF-A0A2E0TN28-F1
#
_entry.id   AF-A0A2E0TN28-F1
#
_cell.length_a   1.000
_cell.length_b   1.000
_cell.length_c   1.000
_cell.angle_alpha   90.00
_cell.angle_beta   90.00
_cell.angle_gamma   90.00
#
_symmetry.space_group_name_H-M   'P 1'
#
loop_
_entity.id
_entity.type
_entity.pdbx_description
1 polymer ?
#
loop_
_entity_poly.entity_id
_entity_poly.type
_entity_poly.pdbx_seq_one_letter_code
_entity_poly.pdbx_strand_id
1 'polypeptide(L)'
;MTRNSEYLMRGDVCVGVRDRRSGTWSIDHEAVTQVVATMVHRQGERVRMHSFTPRVGSALYFARGPVLTSSVRAVRRPDRATYDDWRRAIDSLPVAAE
;
A
#
# COMPACT_ATOMS: atom_id res chain seq x y z
N MET A 1 3.57 -1.16 -5.86
CA MET A 1 4.90 -1.38 -5.28
C MET A 1 5.68 -0.09 -5.24
N THR A 2 6.35 0.23 -4.14
CA THR A 2 7.21 1.41 -3.96
C THR A 2 8.67 0.97 -3.79
N ARG A 3 9.56 1.86 -3.30
CA ARG A 3 10.97 1.52 -3.08
C ARG A 3 11.15 0.32 -2.15
N ASN A 4 10.53 0.36 -0.97
CA ASN A 4 10.76 -0.63 0.09
C ASN A 4 9.54 -1.51 0.37
N SER A 5 8.35 -1.12 -0.06
CA SER A 5 7.12 -1.79 0.35
C SER A 5 6.21 -2.11 -0.84
N GLU A 6 5.47 -3.20 -0.74
CA GLU A 6 4.34 -3.50 -1.61
C GLU A 6 3.06 -3.20 -0.84
N TYR A 7 2.16 -2.44 -1.46
CA TYR A 7 0.84 -2.16 -0.92
C TYR A 7 -0.14 -3.01 -1.70
N LEU A 8 -0.82 -3.92 -1.01
CA LEU A 8 -1.90 -4.70 -1.59
C LEU A 8 -3.16 -3.87 -1.51
N MET A 9 -3.81 -3.67 -2.65
CA MET A 9 -4.96 -2.77 -2.77
C MET A 9 -6.21 -3.56 -3.16
N ARG A 10 -7.35 -3.19 -2.58
CA ARG A 10 -8.69 -3.57 -3.02
C ARG A 10 -9.43 -2.30 -3.40
N GLY A 11 -9.47 -1.99 -4.71
CA GLY A 11 -9.84 -0.64 -5.15
C GLY A 11 -8.80 0.37 -4.69
N ASP A 12 -9.24 1.42 -4.01
CA ASP A 12 -8.40 2.46 -3.39
C ASP A 12 -8.07 2.19 -1.91
N VAL A 13 -8.54 1.07 -1.35
CA VAL A 13 -8.26 0.66 0.03
C VAL A 13 -7.00 -0.18 0.09
N CYS A 14 -6.07 0.17 0.97
CA CYS A 14 -4.91 -0.67 1.28
C CYS A 14 -5.30 -1.75 2.28
N VAL A 15 -5.10 -3.01 1.92
CA VAL A 15 -5.49 -4.20 2.71
C VAL A 15 -4.28 -4.97 3.25
N GLY A 16 -3.07 -4.51 2.96
CA GLY A 16 -1.85 -5.11 3.48
C GLY A 16 -0.61 -4.38 2.98
N VAL A 17 0.41 -4.29 3.81
CA VAL A 17 1.72 -3.77 3.43
C VAL A 17 2.75 -4.89 3.57
N ARG A 18 3.52 -5.16 2.52
CA ARG A 18 4.59 -6.15 2.54
C ARG A 18 5.94 -5.46 2.46
N ASP A 19 6.85 -5.76 3.38
CA ASP A 19 8.24 -5.33 3.24
C ASP A 19 8.90 -6.11 2.10
N ARG A 20 9.54 -5.41 1.16
CA ARG A 20 10.14 -6.04 -0.03
C ARG A 20 11.44 -6.75 0.26
N ARG A 21 12.12 -6.43 1.37
CA ARG A 21 13.40 -7.02 1.75
C ARG A 21 13.19 -8.33 2.51
N SER A 22 12.31 -8.35 3.51
CA SER A 22 12.02 -9.53 4.31
C SER A 22 10.89 -10.38 3.72
N GLY A 23 10.02 -9.80 2.89
CA GLY A 23 8.82 -10.46 2.39
C GLY A 23 7.69 -10.55 3.43
N THR A 24 7.86 -9.96 4.61
CA THR A 24 6.90 -10.01 5.72
C THR A 24 5.72 -9.06 5.47
N TRP A 25 4.51 -9.53 5.80
CA TRP A 25 3.32 -8.68 5.82
C TRP A 25 3.18 -7.96 7.17
N SER A 26 3.01 -6.65 7.12
CA SER A 26 2.54 -5.82 8.23
C SER A 26 1.09 -5.45 7.97
N ILE A 27 0.23 -6.05 8.78
CA ILE A 27 -1.24 -5.88 8.77
C ILE A 27 -1.70 -4.81 9.76
N ASP A 28 -0.80 -4.39 10.65
CA ASP A 28 -0.93 -3.32 11.63
C ASP A 28 -0.39 -1.96 11.12
N HIS A 29 0.20 -1.93 9.92
CA HIS A 29 0.71 -0.68 9.34
C HIS A 29 -0.40 0.37 9.21
N GLU A 30 -0.10 1.63 9.51
CA GLU A 30 -1.05 2.77 9.49
C GLU A 30 -1.79 3.00 8.15
N ALA A 31 -1.34 2.37 7.06
CA ALA A 31 -1.96 2.46 5.75
C ALA A 31 -3.02 1.35 5.56
N VAL A 32 -2.97 0.26 6.32
CA VAL A 32 -3.93 -0.84 6.23
C VAL A 32 -5.30 -0.33 6.69
N THR A 33 -6.35 -0.75 5.99
CA THR A 33 -7.75 -0.27 6.09
C THR A 33 -7.98 1.17 5.64
N GLN A 34 -6.95 1.89 5.20
CA GLN A 34 -7.08 3.27 4.72
C GLN A 34 -7.40 3.31 3.23
N VAL A 35 -8.24 4.28 2.86
CA VAL A 35 -8.41 4.73 1.48
C VAL A 35 -7.26 5.67 1.11
N VAL A 36 -6.72 5.53 -0.10
CA VAL A 36 -5.78 6.50 -0.67
C VAL A 36 -6.49 7.84 -0.84
N ALA A 37 -6.10 8.85 -0.05
CA ALA A 37 -6.71 10.16 -0.10
C ALA A 37 -6.33 10.92 -1.38
N THR A 38 -5.06 10.83 -1.79
CA THR A 38 -4.57 11.38 -3.05
C THR A 38 -3.25 10.73 -3.46
N MET A 39 -2.83 10.96 -4.69
CA MET A 39 -1.48 10.66 -5.15
C MET A 39 -0.69 11.93 -5.38
N VAL A 40 0.58 11.93 -4.98
CA VAL A 40 1.47 13.09 -5.05
C VAL A 40 2.57 12.82 -6.07
N HIS A 41 2.58 13.60 -7.16
CA HIS A 41 3.63 13.58 -8.16
C HIS A 41 4.55 14.80 -7.99
N ARG A 42 5.86 14.57 -7.89
CA ARG A 42 6.86 15.64 -7.84
C ARG A 42 7.69 15.67 -9.12
N GLN A 43 7.76 16.83 -9.75
CA GLN A 43 8.59 17.10 -10.92
C GLN A 43 9.43 18.36 -10.64
N GLY A 44 10.67 18.16 -10.18
CA GLY A 44 11.51 19.26 -9.67
C GLY A 44 10.89 19.93 -8.44
N GLU A 45 10.63 21.23 -8.54
CA GLU A 45 9.96 22.02 -7.50
C GLU A 45 8.42 21.97 -7.59
N ARG A 46 7.87 21.45 -8.69
CA ARG A 46 6.42 21.35 -8.87
C ARG A 46 5.88 20.10 -8.20
N VAL A 47 4.81 20.29 -7.43
CA VAL A 47 4.01 19.20 -6.84
C VAL A 47 2.63 19.22 -7.46
N ARG A 48 2.17 18.06 -7.93
CA ARG A 48 0.81 17.86 -8.44
C ARG A 48 0.13 16.76 -7.64
N MET A 49 -1.09 17.04 -7.20
CA MET A 49 -1.97 16.06 -6.56
C MET A 49 -2.98 15.56 -7.56
N HIS A 50 -3.28 14.26 -7.54
CA HIS A 50 -4.30 13.67 -8.40
C HIS A 50 -4.95 12.46 -7.73
N SER A 51 -6.15 12.12 -8.19
CA SER A 51 -6.89 10.95 -7.69
C SER A 51 -6.08 9.65 -7.86
N PHE A 52 -6.47 8.64 -7.08
CA PHE A 52 -5.88 7.31 -7.15
C PHE A 52 -6.00 6.72 -8.56
N THR A 53 -4.88 6.28 -9.12
CA THR A 53 -4.81 5.64 -10.43
C THR A 53 -3.74 4.55 -10.41
N PRO A 54 -3.80 3.53 -11.29
CA PRO A 54 -2.76 2.51 -11.40
C PRO A 54 -1.46 3.02 -12.07
N ARG A 55 -1.20 4.35 -12.07
CA ARG A 55 -0.02 4.95 -12.70
C ARG A 55 1.19 4.93 -11.77
N VAL A 56 2.36 4.68 -12.36
CA VAL A 56 3.66 4.79 -11.69
C VAL A 56 4.12 6.26 -11.60
N GLY A 57 5.08 6.53 -10.73
CA GLY A 57 5.74 7.84 -10.62
C GLY A 57 5.19 8.78 -9.54
N SER A 58 4.03 8.47 -8.96
CA SER A 58 3.43 9.25 -7.86
C SER A 58 3.46 8.46 -6.55
N ALA A 59 3.61 9.17 -5.43
CA ALA A 59 3.47 8.61 -4.09
C ALA A 59 1.98 8.46 -3.73
N LEU A 60 1.63 7.40 -3.01
CA LEU A 60 0.35 7.29 -2.31
C LEU A 60 0.37 8.12 -1.03
N TYR A 61 -0.73 8.82 -0.74
CA TYR A 61 -0.97 9.50 0.53
C TYR A 61 -2.21 8.94 1.23
N PHE A 62 -2.05 8.52 2.49
CA PHE A 62 -3.12 8.00 3.35
C PHE A 62 -3.34 8.96 4.52
N ALA A 63 -4.45 9.69 4.50
CA ALA A 63 -4.62 10.88 5.36
C ALA A 63 -4.82 10.55 6.85
N ARG A 64 -5.49 9.45 7.21
CA ARG A 64 -5.74 9.16 8.64
C ARG A 64 -4.54 8.50 9.34
N GLY A 65 -3.61 7.93 8.57
CA GLY A 65 -2.35 7.35 9.06
C GLY A 65 -1.12 8.23 8.78
N PRO A 66 -1.31 9.52 8.52
CA PRO A 66 -0.43 10.41 7.72
C PRO A 66 0.70 9.77 6.88
N VAL A 67 0.44 8.66 6.16
CA VAL A 67 1.49 7.94 5.43
C VAL A 67 1.67 8.58 4.05
N LEU A 68 2.84 9.19 3.80
CA LEU A 68 3.30 9.53 2.46
C LEU A 68 4.36 8.52 2.01
N THR A 69 4.05 7.77 0.98
CA THR A 69 4.95 6.72 0.48
C THR A 69 6.04 7.29 -0.45
N SER A 70 7.03 6.47 -0.81
CA SER A 70 7.86 6.75 -1.99
C SER A 70 7.07 6.52 -3.28
N SER A 71 7.50 7.12 -4.40
CA SER A 71 6.83 6.95 -5.69
C SER A 71 6.60 5.48 -6.04
N VAL A 72 5.38 5.18 -6.50
CA VAL A 72 5.03 3.87 -7.05
C VAL A 72 5.96 3.57 -8.23
N ARG A 73 6.65 2.43 -8.16
CA ARG A 73 7.60 1.97 -9.17
C ARG A 73 6.99 0.95 -10.14
N ALA A 74 6.00 0.20 -9.65
CA ALA A 74 5.29 -0.80 -10.45
C ALA A 74 3.90 -1.03 -9.88
N VAL A 75 2.96 -1.33 -10.78
CA VAL A 75 1.60 -1.78 -10.46
C VAL A 75 1.42 -3.12 -11.15
N ARG A 76 1.07 -4.15 -10.37
CA ARG A 76 0.82 -5.50 -10.86
C ARG A 76 -0.34 -6.10 -10.11
N ARG A 77 -1.07 -7.00 -10.76
CA ARG A 77 -1.97 -7.91 -10.05
C ARG A 77 -1.12 -8.85 -9.19
N PRO A 78 -1.49 -9.11 -7.92
CA PRO A 78 -0.79 -10.12 -7.15
C PRO A 78 -0.92 -11.47 -7.84
N ASP A 79 0.19 -12.21 -7.90
CA ASP A 79 0.14 -13.63 -8.25
C ASP A 79 -0.55 -14.42 -7.13
N ARG A 80 -0.95 -15.66 -7.43
CA ARG A 80 -1.66 -16.53 -6.48
C ARG A 80 -0.85 -16.75 -5.20
N ALA A 81 0.47 -16.95 -5.31
CA ALA A 81 1.33 -17.18 -4.16
C ALA A 81 1.36 -15.96 -3.21
N THR A 82 1.45 -14.75 -3.76
CA THR A 82 1.41 -13.50 -3.00
C THR A 82 0.06 -13.32 -2.30
N TYR A 83 -1.04 -13.65 -2.99
CA TYR A 83 -2.38 -13.58 -2.40
C TYR A 83 -2.57 -14.60 -1.26
N ASP A 84 -2.16 -15.86 -1.48
CA ASP A 84 -2.26 -16.91 -0.46
C ASP A 84 -1.35 -16.64 0.75
N ASP A 85 -0.21 -15.99 0.55
CA ASP A 85 0.69 -15.54 1.61
C ASP A 85 0.06 -14.42 2.46
N TRP A 86 -0.50 -13.40 1.81
CA TRP A 86 -1.26 -12.35 2.49
C TRP A 86 -2.45 -12.92 3.27
N ARG A 87 -3.19 -13.86 2.67
CA ARG A 87 -4.36 -14.48 3.31
C ARG A 87 -3.98 -15.22 4.59
N ARG A 88 -2.89 -16.01 4.54
CA ARG A 88 -2.35 -16.67 5.74
C ARG A 88 -1.92 -15.68 6.82
N ALA A 89 -1.33 -14.55 6.45
CA ALA A 89 -0.95 -13.51 7.40
C ALA A 89 -2.17 -12.92 8.11
N ILE A 90 -3.26 -12.63 7.39
CA ILE A 90 -4.52 -12.18 8.00
C ILE A 90 -5.15 -13.25 8.87
N ASP A 91 -5.24 -14.50 8.38
CA ASP A 91 -5.87 -15.60 9.12
C ASP A 91 -5.11 -15.95 10.41
N SER A 92 -3.83 -15.58 10.51
CA SER A 92 -3.00 -15.76 11.71
C SER A 92 -3.19 -14.69 12.79
N LEU A 93 -3.95 -13.62 12.51
CA LEU A 93 -4.24 -12.61 13.51
C LEU A 93 -5.14 -13.17 14.62
N PRO A 94 -4.85 -12.86 15.89
CA PRO A 94 -5.79 -13.15 16.95
C PRO A 94 -7.10 -12.41 16.66
N VAL A 95 -8.23 -13.12 16.71
CA VAL A 95 -9.54 -12.49 16.74
C VAL A 95 -9.57 -11.62 17.99
N ALA A 96 -9.79 -10.31 17.82
CA ALA A 96 -9.97 -9.42 18.96
C ALA A 96 -11.15 -9.95 19.78
N ALA A 97 -10.89 -10.36 21.02
CA ALA A 97 -11.95 -10.64 21.98
C ALA A 97 -12.69 -9.32 22.22
N GLU A 98 -14.01 -9.33 21.98
CA GLU A 98 -14.93 -8.22 22.23
C GLU A 98 -15.01 -7.86 23.72
#